data_AF-A0A2I0QGZ0-F1
#
_entry.id   AF-A0A2I0QGZ0-F1
#
_cell.length_a   1.000
_cell.length_b   1.000
_cell.length_c   1.000
_cell.angle_alpha   90.00
_cell.angle_beta   90.00
_cell.angle_gamma   90.00
#
_symmetry.space_group_name_H-M   'P 1'
#
loop_
_entity.id
_entity.type
_entity.pdbx_description
1 polymer ?
#
loop_
_entity_poly.entity_id
_entity_poly.type
_entity_poly.pdbx_seq_one_letter_code
_entity_poly.pdbx_strand_id
1 'polypeptide(L)'
;GRGEFGLEKLGDMLNFQIEDVKAIFKTSSGHRGVLVLRGKNLSEKISDSDPHSEGEIKNVVPLDNTNSSKRTAEILNKFTRKAYEILNNSEIQKERLNKGMPPANIVLARGAGKIGEIPKFNEKYGMNGVCIAGVNLVKGISRAVGLDVAEINGATGHKDSNIEGKIDACIKELKGDKHDFILINIKGTDEISHDGDFKGKVEMIERID
;
A
#
# COMPACT_ATOMS: atom_id res chain seq x y z
N GLY A 1 -18.80 -3.05 -11.88
CA GLY A 1 -17.81 -4.02 -12.38
C GLY A 1 -16.50 -4.01 -11.60
N ARG A 2 -16.54 -4.15 -10.26
CA ARG A 2 -15.35 -4.41 -9.44
C ARG A 2 -15.76 -5.48 -8.43
N GLY A 3 -15.75 -6.74 -8.84
CA GLY A 3 -16.10 -7.82 -7.95
C GLY A 3 -15.04 -7.93 -6.86
N GLU A 4 -15.31 -7.43 -5.66
CA GLU A 4 -14.38 -7.51 -4.52
C GLU A 4 -14.58 -8.81 -3.70
N PHE A 5 -15.61 -9.58 -4.05
CA PHE A 5 -15.94 -10.83 -3.37
C PHE A 5 -14.73 -11.75 -3.26
N GLY A 6 -14.37 -12.09 -2.02
CA GLY A 6 -13.32 -13.05 -1.71
C GLY A 6 -11.89 -12.54 -1.90
N LEU A 7 -11.66 -11.29 -2.33
CA LEU A 7 -10.29 -10.79 -2.57
C LEU A 7 -9.44 -10.79 -1.29
N GLU A 8 -10.01 -10.39 -0.15
CA GLU A 8 -9.32 -10.42 1.14
C GLU A 8 -8.89 -11.84 1.52
N LYS A 9 -9.82 -12.81 1.42
CA LYS A 9 -9.55 -14.23 1.69
C LYS A 9 -8.47 -14.79 0.76
N LEU A 10 -8.55 -14.47 -0.54
CA LEU A 10 -7.55 -14.86 -1.52
C LEU A 10 -6.17 -14.26 -1.19
N GLY A 11 -6.13 -12.98 -0.79
CA GLY A 11 -4.90 -12.31 -0.40
C GLY A 11 -4.25 -12.93 0.85
N ASP A 12 -5.04 -13.30 1.85
CA ASP A 12 -4.52 -13.92 3.08
C ASP A 12 -3.84 -15.28 2.83
N MET A 13 -4.24 -15.99 1.76
CA MET A 13 -3.61 -17.25 1.32
C MET A 13 -2.20 -17.05 0.73
N LEU A 14 -1.81 -15.82 0.43
CA LEU A 14 -0.52 -15.50 -0.21
C LEU A 14 0.60 -15.18 0.81
N ASN A 15 0.38 -15.52 2.08
CA ASN A 15 1.36 -15.40 3.14
C ASN A 15 2.12 -16.72 3.34
N PHE A 16 3.27 -16.88 2.69
CA PHE A 16 4.05 -18.12 2.76
C PHE A 16 5.55 -17.88 2.61
N GLN A 17 6.33 -18.93 2.85
CA GLN A 17 7.78 -18.92 2.70
C GLN A 17 8.18 -19.43 1.31
N ILE A 18 9.19 -18.78 0.73
CA ILE A 18 9.89 -19.16 -0.49
C ILE A 18 11.37 -19.21 -0.12
N GLU A 19 11.92 -20.43 -0.02
CA GLU A 19 13.29 -20.64 0.49
C GLU A 19 13.45 -20.02 1.89
N ASP A 20 14.37 -19.07 2.07
CA ASP A 20 14.59 -18.31 3.30
C ASP A 20 13.88 -16.94 3.32
N VAL A 21 13.05 -16.65 2.31
CA VAL A 21 12.33 -15.37 2.19
C VAL A 21 10.85 -15.54 2.52
N LYS A 22 10.37 -14.71 3.44
CA LYS A 22 8.96 -14.64 3.81
C LYS A 22 8.22 -13.67 2.90
N ALA A 23 7.23 -14.16 2.17
CA ALA A 23 6.28 -13.34 1.43
C ALA A 23 5.10 -12.98 2.35
N ILE A 24 4.80 -11.68 2.45
CA ILE A 24 3.66 -11.16 3.19
C ILE A 24 2.83 -10.34 2.21
N PHE A 25 1.60 -10.77 1.97
CA PHE A 25 0.67 -10.08 1.09
C PHE A 25 -0.49 -9.50 1.90
N LYS A 26 -0.86 -8.26 1.60
CA LYS A 26 -2.02 -7.60 2.17
C LYS A 26 -2.84 -6.90 1.09
N THR A 27 -4.13 -7.19 1.05
CA THR A 27 -5.09 -6.51 0.17
C THR A 27 -5.36 -5.09 0.64
N SER A 28 -5.77 -4.26 -0.31
CA SER A 28 -6.23 -2.90 -0.11
C SER A 28 -7.51 -2.69 -0.92
N SER A 29 -7.93 -1.44 -1.14
CA SER A 29 -9.16 -1.13 -1.88
C SER A 29 -9.13 -1.64 -3.33
N GLY A 30 -10.21 -2.29 -3.76
CA GLY A 30 -10.34 -2.87 -5.09
C GLY A 30 -9.36 -4.02 -5.35
N HIS A 31 -8.67 -3.97 -6.49
CA HIS A 31 -7.68 -4.97 -6.90
C HIS A 31 -6.28 -4.74 -6.31
N ARG A 32 -6.11 -3.71 -5.48
CA ARG A 32 -4.79 -3.29 -5.00
C ARG A 32 -4.34 -4.17 -3.84
N GLY A 33 -3.03 -4.39 -3.76
CA GLY A 33 -2.40 -5.06 -2.64
C GLY A 33 -0.93 -4.67 -2.51
N VAL A 34 -0.33 -5.07 -1.40
CA VAL A 34 1.08 -4.86 -1.11
C VAL A 34 1.73 -6.21 -0.83
N LEU A 35 2.80 -6.50 -1.56
CA LEU A 35 3.68 -7.64 -1.32
C LEU A 35 4.96 -7.15 -0.63
N VAL A 36 5.27 -7.72 0.53
CA VAL A 36 6.53 -7.52 1.24
C VAL A 36 7.32 -8.82 1.20
N LEU A 37 8.50 -8.77 0.57
CA LEU A 37 9.49 -9.84 0.63
C LEU A 37 10.47 -9.54 1.76
N ARG A 38 10.48 -10.37 2.81
CA ARG A 38 11.35 -10.21 3.96
C ARG A 38 12.40 -11.32 4.00
N GLY A 39 13.66 -10.93 3.86
CA GLY A 39 14.81 -11.83 3.89
C GLY A 39 16.12 -11.07 3.69
N LYS A 40 17.25 -11.78 3.67
CA LYS A 40 18.58 -11.19 3.43
C LYS A 40 18.85 -11.06 1.93
N ASN A 41 19.81 -10.23 1.54
CA ASN A 41 20.32 -10.09 0.15
C ASN A 41 19.23 -9.92 -0.92
N LEU A 42 18.24 -9.06 -0.63
CA LEU A 42 17.20 -8.65 -1.58
C LEU A 42 17.51 -7.28 -2.20
N SER A 43 17.01 -7.05 -3.41
CA SER A 43 17.24 -5.85 -4.23
C SER A 43 15.95 -5.38 -4.88
N GLU A 44 15.76 -4.07 -4.91
CA GLU A 44 14.70 -3.37 -5.62
C GLU A 44 14.95 -3.25 -7.13
N LYS A 45 16.17 -3.56 -7.60
CA LYS A 45 16.56 -3.44 -9.01
C LYS A 45 16.12 -4.65 -9.83
N ILE A 46 14.81 -4.82 -9.93
CA ILE A 46 14.14 -5.86 -10.70
C ILE A 46 13.01 -5.22 -11.54
N SER A 47 12.67 -5.82 -12.67
CA SER A 47 11.56 -5.36 -13.49
C SER A 47 10.20 -5.64 -12.85
N ASP A 48 9.16 -4.98 -13.35
CA ASP A 48 7.78 -5.35 -13.03
C ASP A 48 7.42 -6.70 -13.66
N SER A 49 6.48 -7.41 -13.02
CA SER A 49 5.74 -8.51 -13.67
C SER A 49 4.50 -8.01 -14.41
N ASP A 50 4.00 -6.83 -14.03
CA ASP A 50 2.87 -6.17 -14.67
C ASP A 50 3.23 -5.75 -16.12
N PRO A 51 2.49 -6.24 -17.13
CA PRO A 51 2.71 -5.81 -18.51
C PRO A 51 2.33 -4.35 -18.79
N HIS A 52 1.56 -3.70 -17.91
CA HIS A 52 0.93 -2.38 -18.09
C HIS A 52 -0.11 -2.33 -19.22
N SER A 53 -0.57 -3.50 -19.67
CA SER A 53 -1.61 -3.70 -20.67
C SER A 53 -2.33 -5.02 -20.42
N GLU A 54 -3.44 -5.28 -21.11
CA GLU A 54 -3.96 -6.64 -21.18
C GLU A 54 -2.96 -7.54 -21.95
N GLY A 55 -2.85 -8.80 -21.57
CA GLY A 55 -1.96 -9.76 -22.22
C GLY A 55 -1.13 -10.61 -21.25
N GLU A 56 0.01 -11.09 -21.74
CA GLU A 56 0.87 -12.00 -21.00
C GLU A 56 1.66 -11.30 -19.89
N ILE A 57 1.82 -12.03 -18.79
CA ILE A 57 2.58 -11.56 -17.64
C ILE A 57 4.06 -11.64 -17.96
N LYS A 58 4.80 -10.59 -17.59
CA LYS A 58 6.23 -10.53 -17.83
C LYS A 58 6.96 -11.35 -16.77
N ASN A 59 7.95 -12.13 -17.21
CA ASN A 59 8.93 -12.68 -16.29
C ASN A 59 9.73 -11.52 -15.69
N VAL A 60 9.90 -11.55 -14.37
CA VAL A 60 10.72 -10.59 -13.66
C VAL A 60 12.18 -10.85 -13.97
N VAL A 61 12.91 -9.82 -14.40
CA VAL A 61 14.34 -9.88 -14.68
C VAL A 61 15.12 -8.91 -13.77
N PRO A 62 16.38 -9.23 -13.43
CA PRO A 62 17.23 -8.27 -12.74
C PRO A 62 17.57 -7.09 -13.66
N LEU A 63 17.61 -5.88 -13.08
CA LEU A 63 17.98 -4.65 -13.79
C LEU A 63 19.47 -4.32 -13.64
N ASP A 64 20.20 -5.07 -12.81
CA ASP A 64 21.65 -5.02 -12.73
C ASP A 64 22.27 -6.41 -12.55
N ASN A 65 23.60 -6.48 -12.58
CA ASN A 65 24.33 -7.76 -12.53
C ASN A 65 24.55 -8.30 -11.12
N THR A 66 23.96 -7.70 -10.09
CA THR A 66 24.20 -8.14 -8.70
C THR A 66 23.49 -9.45 -8.38
N ASN A 67 24.11 -10.26 -7.51
CA ASN A 67 23.51 -11.51 -7.03
C ASN A 67 22.18 -11.27 -6.32
N SER A 68 22.04 -10.14 -5.61
CA SER A 68 20.80 -9.76 -4.95
C SER A 68 19.66 -9.49 -5.94
N SER A 69 19.91 -8.82 -7.06
CA SER A 69 18.88 -8.58 -8.08
C SER A 69 18.46 -9.87 -8.77
N LYS A 70 19.41 -10.73 -9.17
CA LYS A 70 19.13 -12.04 -9.77
C LYS A 70 18.26 -12.89 -8.84
N ARG A 71 18.69 -13.00 -7.58
CA ARG A 71 17.96 -13.74 -6.55
C ARG A 71 16.56 -13.18 -6.30
N THR A 72 16.40 -11.85 -6.23
CA THR A 72 15.08 -11.26 -5.97
C THR A 72 14.13 -11.50 -7.15
N ALA A 73 14.62 -11.40 -8.39
CA ALA A 73 13.84 -11.71 -9.58
C ALA A 73 13.39 -13.19 -9.60
N GLU A 74 14.28 -14.12 -9.26
CA GLU A 74 13.94 -15.55 -9.13
C GLU A 74 12.87 -15.79 -8.05
N ILE A 75 13.03 -15.18 -6.88
CA ILE A 75 12.06 -15.30 -5.78
C ILE A 75 10.69 -14.73 -6.18
N LEU A 76 10.64 -13.58 -6.85
CA LEU A 76 9.38 -12.98 -7.28
C LEU A 76 8.70 -13.83 -8.37
N ASN A 77 9.45 -14.39 -9.31
CA ASN A 77 8.90 -15.34 -10.28
C ASN A 77 8.36 -16.61 -9.60
N LYS A 78 9.06 -17.15 -8.59
CA LYS A 78 8.57 -18.29 -7.79
C LYS A 78 7.30 -17.92 -7.00
N PHE A 79 7.25 -16.72 -6.42
CA PHE A 79 6.06 -16.20 -5.76
C PHE A 79 4.88 -16.16 -6.73
N THR A 80 5.04 -15.54 -7.91
CA THR A 80 3.96 -15.39 -8.88
C THR A 80 3.39 -16.73 -9.34
N ARG A 81 4.25 -17.72 -9.63
CA ARG A 81 3.81 -19.07 -10.02
C ARG A 81 3.06 -19.78 -8.88
N LYS A 82 3.61 -19.74 -7.66
CA LYS A 82 2.98 -20.39 -6.50
C LYS A 82 1.68 -19.68 -6.10
N ALA A 83 1.63 -18.36 -6.18
CA ALA A 83 0.41 -17.58 -5.97
C ALA A 83 -0.66 -17.98 -6.99
N TYR A 84 -0.29 -18.12 -8.27
CA TYR A 84 -1.22 -18.60 -9.30
C TYR A 84 -1.81 -19.97 -8.97
N GLU A 85 -0.95 -20.93 -8.60
CA GLU A 85 -1.40 -22.27 -8.21
C GLU A 85 -2.33 -22.26 -6.99
N ILE A 86 -2.01 -21.49 -5.95
CA ILE A 86 -2.80 -21.37 -4.73
C ILE A 86 -4.17 -20.75 -5.04
N LEU A 87 -4.18 -19.63 -5.76
CA LEU A 87 -5.41 -18.88 -6.02
C LEU A 87 -6.32 -19.67 -6.96
N ASN A 88 -5.78 -20.21 -8.06
CA ASN A 88 -6.55 -20.89 -9.09
C ASN A 88 -7.26 -22.16 -8.59
N ASN A 89 -6.67 -22.83 -7.59
CA ASN A 89 -7.21 -24.06 -7.01
C ASN A 89 -8.07 -23.81 -5.75
N SER A 90 -8.22 -22.57 -5.30
CA SER A 90 -8.94 -22.26 -4.05
C SER A 90 -10.47 -22.37 -4.20
N GLU A 91 -11.15 -22.74 -3.11
CA GLU A 91 -12.62 -22.78 -3.08
C GLU A 91 -13.24 -21.39 -3.30
N ILE A 92 -12.63 -20.33 -2.74
CA ILE A 92 -13.08 -18.94 -2.96
C ILE A 92 -13.04 -18.59 -4.45
N GLN A 93 -12.01 -19.04 -5.18
CA GLN A 93 -11.92 -18.80 -6.62
C GLN A 93 -13.04 -19.54 -7.39
N LYS A 94 -13.40 -20.76 -6.99
CA LYS A 94 -14.56 -21.47 -7.55
C LYS A 94 -15.88 -20.74 -7.27
N GLU A 95 -16.11 -20.30 -6.05
CA GLU A 95 -17.30 -19.52 -5.67
C GLU A 95 -17.40 -18.22 -6.47
N ARG A 96 -16.26 -17.54 -6.66
CA ARG A 96 -16.16 -16.30 -7.43
C ARG A 96 -16.56 -16.52 -8.89
N LEU A 97 -16.09 -17.60 -9.52
CA LEU A 97 -16.47 -17.98 -10.88
C LEU A 97 -17.96 -18.35 -10.98
N ASN A 98 -18.49 -19.10 -10.01
CA ASN A 98 -19.93 -19.45 -9.96
C ASN A 98 -20.83 -18.22 -9.86
N LYS A 99 -20.32 -17.10 -9.33
CA LYS A 99 -21.01 -15.80 -9.29
C LYS A 99 -20.82 -14.96 -10.56
N GLY A 100 -20.22 -15.50 -11.62
CA GLY A 100 -19.95 -14.80 -12.87
C GLY A 100 -18.90 -13.69 -12.76
N MET A 101 -18.08 -13.70 -11.70
CA MET A 101 -17.01 -12.72 -11.52
C MET A 101 -15.73 -13.16 -12.25
N PRO A 102 -14.92 -12.20 -12.76
CA PRO A 102 -13.65 -12.53 -13.38
C PRO A 102 -12.70 -13.17 -12.36
N PRO A 103 -11.81 -14.08 -12.80
CA PRO A 103 -10.86 -14.72 -11.91
C PRO A 103 -9.91 -13.72 -11.26
N ALA A 104 -9.53 -13.98 -10.01
CA ALA A 104 -8.53 -13.22 -9.26
C ALA A 104 -7.39 -14.16 -8.89
N ASN A 105 -6.79 -14.77 -9.92
CA ASN A 105 -5.86 -15.88 -9.79
C ASN A 105 -4.40 -15.48 -9.97
N ILE A 106 -4.07 -14.19 -10.06
CA ILE A 106 -2.69 -13.75 -10.22
C ILE A 106 -2.41 -12.42 -9.53
N VAL A 107 -1.18 -12.25 -9.04
CA VAL A 107 -0.67 -10.99 -8.50
C VAL A 107 0.29 -10.39 -9.52
N LEU A 108 -0.03 -9.18 -9.98
CA LEU A 108 0.86 -8.36 -10.79
C LEU A 108 1.66 -7.45 -9.86
N ALA A 109 2.94 -7.76 -9.68
CA ALA A 109 3.86 -6.95 -8.92
C ALA A 109 4.43 -5.81 -9.77
N ARG A 110 4.37 -4.60 -9.22
CA ARG A 110 4.89 -3.36 -9.80
C ARG A 110 5.60 -2.51 -8.74
N GLY A 111 6.64 -1.79 -9.16
CA GLY A 111 7.25 -0.74 -8.34
C GLY A 111 8.07 -1.31 -7.19
N ALA A 112 9.02 -2.19 -7.51
CA ALA A 112 9.94 -2.75 -6.53
C ALA A 112 10.66 -1.61 -5.78
N GLY A 113 10.63 -1.69 -4.45
CA GLY A 113 11.23 -0.70 -3.58
C GLY A 113 11.90 -1.39 -2.38
N LYS A 114 12.98 -0.78 -1.91
CA LYS A 114 13.70 -1.22 -0.72
C LYS A 114 13.69 -0.10 0.30
N ILE A 115 13.27 -0.43 1.52
CA ILE A 115 13.40 0.50 2.64
C ILE A 115 14.88 0.58 2.97
N GLY A 116 15.50 1.71 2.62
CA GLY A 116 16.86 2.04 3.05
C GLY A 116 16.90 2.45 4.52
N GLU A 117 18.08 2.80 5.00
CA GLU A 117 18.21 3.47 6.30
C GLU A 117 17.70 4.90 6.14
N ILE A 118 16.55 5.18 6.73
CA ILE A 118 15.99 6.52 6.81
C ILE A 118 16.20 6.99 8.26
N PRO A 119 17.00 8.05 8.49
CA PRO A 119 17.18 8.61 9.83
C PRO A 119 15.83 8.92 10.47
N LYS A 120 15.68 8.62 11.75
CA LYS A 120 14.43 8.94 12.44
C LYS A 120 14.28 10.47 12.54
N PHE A 121 13.04 10.93 12.51
CA PHE A 121 12.70 12.34 12.58
C PHE A 121 13.28 13.00 13.84
N ASN A 122 13.15 12.33 14.99
CA ASN A 122 13.76 12.78 16.25
C ASN A 122 15.29 12.82 16.16
N GLU A 123 15.95 11.79 15.63
CA GLU A 123 17.42 11.76 15.48
C GLU A 123 17.93 12.91 14.62
N LYS A 124 17.18 13.28 13.57
CA LYS A 124 17.58 14.32 12.62
C LYS A 124 17.28 15.74 13.10
N TYR A 125 16.16 15.94 13.80
CA TYR A 125 15.64 17.26 14.12
C TYR A 125 15.53 17.56 15.62
N GLY A 126 15.80 16.59 16.49
CA GLY A 126 15.65 16.72 17.94
C GLY A 126 14.19 16.90 18.40
N MET A 127 13.22 16.65 17.53
CA MET A 127 11.79 16.87 17.77
C MET A 127 11.02 15.56 17.77
N ASN A 128 10.03 15.46 18.65
CA ASN A 128 9.00 14.43 18.56
C ASN A 128 7.85 14.95 17.70
N GLY A 129 7.25 14.08 16.89
CA GLY A 129 6.15 14.52 16.05
C GLY A 129 5.10 13.45 15.78
N VAL A 130 3.94 13.92 15.37
CA VAL A 130 2.76 13.11 15.08
C VAL A 130 2.20 13.43 13.70
N CYS A 131 1.74 12.39 13.01
CA CYS A 131 1.03 12.50 11.74
C CYS A 131 -0.47 12.25 11.92
N ILE A 132 -1.28 13.15 11.37
CA ILE A 132 -2.74 13.08 11.32
C ILE A 132 -3.14 12.99 9.84
N ALA A 133 -3.36 11.77 9.37
CA ALA A 133 -3.67 11.48 7.96
C ALA A 133 -4.80 10.46 7.84
N GLY A 134 -5.56 10.50 6.73
CA GLY A 134 -6.49 9.43 6.38
C GLY A 134 -5.86 8.33 5.52
N VAL A 135 -4.84 8.68 4.73
CA VAL A 135 -4.25 7.79 3.72
C VAL A 135 -3.19 6.87 4.34
N ASN A 136 -3.32 5.57 4.12
CA ASN A 136 -2.39 4.56 4.65
C ASN A 136 -0.93 4.75 4.19
N LEU A 137 -0.70 5.23 2.97
CA LEU A 137 0.65 5.53 2.47
C LEU A 137 1.34 6.59 3.34
N VAL A 138 0.65 7.69 3.64
CA VAL A 138 1.18 8.78 4.46
C VAL A 138 1.47 8.27 5.88
N LYS A 139 0.53 7.55 6.49
CA LYS A 139 0.72 6.91 7.80
C LYS A 139 1.93 5.96 7.82
N GLY A 140 2.12 5.18 6.75
CA GLY A 140 3.22 4.24 6.60
C GLY A 140 4.58 4.95 6.54
N ILE A 141 4.69 6.02 5.76
CA ILE A 141 5.90 6.85 5.67
C ILE A 141 6.19 7.50 7.02
N SER A 142 5.18 8.08 7.67
CA SER A 142 5.32 8.70 9.00
C SER A 142 5.88 7.72 10.03
N ARG A 143 5.36 6.49 10.09
CA ARG A 143 5.92 5.42 10.95
C ARG A 143 7.35 5.05 10.57
N ALA A 144 7.65 4.97 9.27
CA ALA A 144 9.00 4.62 8.80
C ALA A 144 10.04 5.64 9.27
N VAL A 145 9.70 6.94 9.25
CA VAL A 145 10.55 8.02 9.75
C VAL A 145 10.43 8.26 11.26
N GLY A 146 9.65 7.46 12.00
CA GLY A 146 9.55 7.54 13.45
C GLY A 146 8.63 8.64 14.00
N LEU A 147 7.67 9.12 13.21
CA LEU A 147 6.56 9.92 13.73
C LEU A 147 5.49 9.00 14.32
N ASP A 148 4.85 9.47 15.39
CA ASP A 148 3.60 8.89 15.87
C ASP A 148 2.49 9.09 14.82
N VAL A 149 1.45 8.27 14.87
CA VAL A 149 0.30 8.38 13.96
C VAL A 149 -0.98 8.40 14.77
N ALA A 150 -1.74 9.47 14.62
CA ALA A 150 -3.08 9.60 15.20
C ALA A 150 -4.10 8.86 14.33
N GLU A 151 -4.87 7.96 14.95
CA GLU A 151 -5.97 7.27 14.29
C GLU A 151 -7.28 8.03 14.55
N ILE A 152 -7.87 8.58 13.49
CA ILE A 152 -9.08 9.41 13.55
C ILE A 152 -10.22 8.67 12.87
N ASN A 153 -11.31 8.44 13.61
CA ASN A 153 -12.51 7.82 13.08
C ASN A 153 -13.09 8.66 11.94
N GLY A 154 -13.36 8.03 10.81
CA GLY A 154 -13.87 8.69 9.61
C GLY A 154 -12.83 9.49 8.83
N ALA A 155 -11.54 9.51 9.22
CA ALA A 155 -10.50 10.08 8.36
C ALA A 155 -10.16 9.12 7.22
N THR A 156 -11.00 9.11 6.18
CA THR A 156 -10.91 8.18 5.05
C THR A 156 -9.84 8.59 4.03
N GLY A 157 -9.49 9.88 3.98
CA GLY A 157 -8.65 10.44 2.92
C GLY A 157 -9.40 10.66 1.60
N HIS A 158 -10.71 10.38 1.58
CA HIS A 158 -11.60 10.56 0.44
C HIS A 158 -12.46 11.83 0.58
N LYS A 159 -13.36 12.08 -0.38
CA LYS A 159 -14.31 13.19 -0.32
C LYS A 159 -15.15 13.24 0.97
N ASP A 160 -15.46 12.10 1.57
CA ASP A 160 -16.27 11.99 2.79
C ASP A 160 -15.44 12.04 4.08
N SER A 161 -14.13 12.30 3.98
CA SER A 161 -13.22 12.28 5.12
C SER A 161 -13.65 13.28 6.20
N ASN A 162 -13.56 12.83 7.45
CA ASN A 162 -13.76 13.64 8.66
C ASN A 162 -12.60 14.64 8.81
N ILE A 163 -12.78 15.87 8.30
CA ILE A 163 -11.79 16.94 8.39
C ILE A 163 -11.76 17.51 9.81
N GLU A 164 -12.93 17.81 10.37
CA GLU A 164 -13.09 18.35 11.73
C GLU A 164 -12.38 17.49 12.77
N GLY A 165 -12.60 16.18 12.78
CA GLY A 165 -11.93 15.27 13.71
C GLY A 165 -10.40 15.25 13.58
N LYS A 166 -9.86 15.59 12.40
CA LYS A 166 -8.40 15.74 12.21
C LYS A 166 -7.91 17.08 12.76
N ILE A 167 -8.69 18.14 12.63
CA ILE A 167 -8.38 19.45 13.21
C ILE A 167 -8.47 19.39 14.74
N ASP A 168 -9.50 18.76 15.29
CA ASP A 168 -9.65 18.53 16.74
C ASP A 168 -8.47 17.76 17.30
N ALA A 169 -8.03 16.70 16.61
CA ALA A 169 -6.84 15.96 16.98
C ALA A 169 -5.58 16.85 16.91
N CYS A 170 -5.43 17.67 15.88
CA CYS A 170 -4.31 18.62 15.78
C CYS A 170 -4.29 19.58 16.98
N ILE A 171 -5.43 20.19 17.30
CA ILE A 171 -5.57 21.10 18.45
C ILE A 171 -5.26 20.37 19.77
N LYS A 172 -5.69 19.12 19.92
CA LYS A 172 -5.37 18.31 21.10
C LYS A 172 -3.87 18.06 21.22
N GLU A 173 -3.21 17.69 20.13
CA GLU A 173 -1.77 17.43 20.11
C GLU A 173 -0.96 18.72 20.35
N LEU A 174 -1.41 19.86 19.81
CA LEU A 174 -0.80 21.18 20.06
C LEU A 174 -0.88 21.62 21.52
N LYS A 175 -1.93 21.22 22.24
CA LYS A 175 -2.12 21.54 23.66
C LYS A 175 -1.38 20.59 24.59
N GLY A 176 -0.84 19.49 24.06
CA GLY A 176 -0.04 18.54 24.82
C GLY A 176 1.46 18.84 24.73
N ASP A 177 2.23 18.23 25.62
CA ASP A 177 3.69 18.43 25.69
C ASP A 177 4.48 17.30 25.00
N LYS A 178 3.78 16.39 24.29
CA LYS A 178 4.38 15.17 23.72
C LYS A 178 5.04 15.42 22.36
N HIS A 179 4.50 16.34 21.57
CA HIS A 179 4.88 16.53 20.17
C HIS A 179 5.24 17.99 19.90
N ASP A 180 6.43 18.21 19.34
CA ASP A 180 6.93 19.52 18.91
C ASP A 180 6.53 19.81 17.45
N PHE A 181 6.18 18.77 16.70
CA PHE A 181 5.84 18.83 15.29
C PHE A 181 4.58 18.03 14.96
N ILE A 182 3.66 18.64 14.20
CA ILE A 182 2.43 17.99 13.75
C ILE A 182 2.33 18.07 12.23
N LEU A 183 2.25 16.91 11.59
CA LEU A 183 1.94 16.79 10.16
C LEU A 183 0.46 16.46 9.99
N ILE A 184 -0.33 17.38 9.45
CA ILE A 184 -1.69 17.11 9.01
C ILE A 184 -1.74 16.95 7.49
N ASN A 185 -2.33 15.85 7.02
CA ASN A 185 -2.48 15.59 5.58
C ASN A 185 -3.95 15.46 5.19
N ILE A 186 -4.47 16.39 4.40
CA ILE A 186 -5.83 16.35 3.82
C ILE A 186 -5.70 15.96 2.34
N LYS A 187 -6.32 14.83 1.94
CA LYS A 187 -6.12 14.22 0.61
C LYS A 187 -7.30 14.40 -0.35
N GLY A 188 -8.52 14.65 0.16
CA GLY A 188 -9.74 14.59 -0.66
C GLY A 188 -9.71 15.47 -1.92
N THR A 189 -8.99 16.59 -1.91
CA THR A 189 -8.83 17.47 -3.08
C THR A 189 -8.14 16.79 -4.28
N ASP A 190 -7.18 15.90 -4.03
CA ASP A 190 -6.46 15.18 -5.07
C ASP A 190 -7.27 14.03 -5.66
N GLU A 191 -7.98 13.28 -4.81
CA GLU A 191 -8.89 12.22 -5.28
C GLU A 191 -9.92 12.80 -6.25
N ILE A 192 -10.60 13.87 -5.84
CA ILE A 192 -11.63 14.52 -6.65
C ILE A 192 -11.03 15.10 -7.96
N SER A 193 -9.77 15.56 -7.91
CA SER A 193 -9.06 16.03 -9.11
C SER A 193 -8.77 14.91 -10.11
N HIS A 194 -8.47 13.69 -9.65
CA HIS A 194 -8.23 12.54 -10.54
C HIS A 194 -9.47 12.16 -11.34
N ASP A 195 -10.67 12.42 -10.81
CA ASP A 195 -11.95 12.20 -11.49
C ASP A 195 -12.37 13.37 -12.39
N GLY A 196 -11.58 14.46 -12.43
CA GLY A 196 -11.89 15.65 -13.22
C GLY A 196 -13.08 16.46 -12.68
N ASP A 197 -13.51 16.22 -11.45
CA ASP A 197 -14.64 16.91 -10.83
C ASP A 197 -14.20 18.27 -10.27
N PHE A 198 -14.34 19.30 -11.09
CA PHE A 198 -14.03 20.67 -10.71
C PHE A 198 -14.89 21.16 -9.54
N LYS A 199 -16.20 20.87 -9.54
CA LYS A 199 -17.12 21.39 -8.52
C LYS A 199 -16.86 20.75 -7.17
N GLY A 200 -16.71 19.42 -7.13
CA GLY A 200 -16.36 18.72 -5.90
C GLY A 200 -15.02 19.19 -5.32
N LYS A 201 -14.05 19.59 -6.17
CA LYS A 201 -12.78 20.12 -5.70
C LYS A 201 -12.95 21.47 -5.00
N VAL A 202 -13.78 22.36 -5.55
CA VAL A 202 -14.13 23.65 -4.93
C VAL A 202 -14.79 23.40 -3.57
N GLU A 203 -15.83 22.57 -3.51
CA GLU A 203 -16.53 22.22 -2.27
C GLU A 203 -15.58 21.62 -1.22
N MET A 204 -14.63 20.77 -1.63
CA MET A 204 -13.65 20.19 -0.71
C MET A 204 -12.68 21.25 -0.17
N ILE A 205 -12.29 22.24 -0.96
CA ILE A 205 -11.45 23.35 -0.50
C ILE A 205 -12.23 24.23 0.49
N GLU A 206 -13.49 24.54 0.19
CA GLU A 206 -14.38 25.30 1.09
C GLU A 206 -14.65 24.56 2.41
N ARG A 207 -14.65 23.22 2.41
CA ARG A 207 -14.72 22.42 3.65
C ARG A 207 -13.42 22.37 4.44
N ILE A 208 -12.29 22.74 3.82
CA ILE A 208 -10.98 22.80 4.49
C ILE A 208 -10.78 24.18 5.13
N ASP A 209 -11.23 25.24 4.45
CA ASP A 209 -11.22 26.63 4.93
C ASP A 209 -12.08 26.81 6.20
#